data_AF-A0A9W9MY63-F1
#
_entry.id   AF-A0A9W9MY63-F1
#
_cell.length_a   1.000
_cell.length_b   1.000
_cell.length_c   1.000
_cell.angle_alpha   90.00
_cell.angle_beta   90.00
_cell.angle_gamma   90.00
#
_symmetry.space_group_name_H-M   'P 1'
#
loop_
_entity.id
_entity.type
_entity.pdbx_description
1 polymer ?
#
loop_
_entity_poly.entity_id
_entity_poly.type
_entity_poly.pdbx_seq_one_letter_code
_entity_poly.pdbx_strand_id
1 'polypeptide(L)'
;MKTMSISSLVLATATSILAAPSPIVPVLEPLQLTNLNAAIYSTSPPTTCLLSFALKDPNTNTDTKCSAYWSIGMPGNKTYDCTDKAYQLHLPNGIYDIENIDLGVSRADGTESGRSVVSGDLWKCEKQEYPKAQCKWDGIFSLDVAPST
;
A
#
# COMPACT_ATOMS: atom_id res chain seq x y z
N MET A 1 -74.70 22.77 35.78
CA MET A 1 -74.49 21.53 34.99
C MET A 1 -73.04 21.53 34.50
N LYS A 2 -72.36 20.38 34.60
CA LYS A 2 -70.89 20.23 34.56
C LYS A 2 -70.35 20.27 33.12
N THR A 3 -69.26 21.00 32.91
CA THR A 3 -68.47 21.02 31.68
C THR A 3 -67.69 19.72 31.52
N MET A 4 -67.85 19.05 30.38
CA MET A 4 -67.12 17.83 30.01
C MET A 4 -65.88 18.23 29.20
N SER A 5 -64.70 17.84 29.67
CA SER A 5 -63.42 18.04 28.98
C SER A 5 -63.05 16.74 28.25
N ILE A 6 -62.68 16.85 26.98
CA ILE A 6 -62.30 15.73 26.11
C ILE A 6 -60.77 15.73 25.97
N SER A 7 -60.10 14.70 26.50
CA SER A 7 -58.66 14.50 26.35
C SER A 7 -58.37 13.64 25.12
N SER A 8 -57.76 14.25 24.09
CA SER A 8 -57.26 13.56 22.90
C SER A 8 -55.89 12.92 23.17
N LEU A 9 -55.81 11.59 23.09
CA LEU A 9 -54.54 10.85 23.08
C LEU A 9 -53.90 10.93 21.68
N VAL A 10 -52.69 11.46 21.60
CA VAL A 10 -51.86 11.45 20.39
C VAL A 10 -50.98 10.21 20.42
N LEU A 11 -51.18 9.28 19.48
CA LEU A 11 -50.27 8.15 19.26
C LEU A 11 -48.97 8.68 18.65
N ALA A 12 -47.87 8.62 19.41
CA ALA A 12 -46.53 8.82 18.89
C ALA A 12 -46.09 7.56 18.14
N THR A 13 -45.98 7.65 16.80
CA THR A 13 -45.36 6.62 15.98
C THR A 13 -43.84 6.69 16.17
N ALA A 14 -43.28 5.76 16.93
CA ALA A 14 -41.84 5.57 17.02
C ALA A 14 -41.33 5.08 15.65
N THR A 15 -40.67 5.96 14.89
CA THR A 15 -39.91 5.59 13.70
C THR A 15 -38.63 4.90 14.13
N SER A 16 -38.68 3.56 14.20
CA SER A 16 -37.49 2.74 14.31
C SER A 16 -36.65 2.91 13.03
N ILE A 17 -35.62 3.76 13.10
CA ILE A 17 -34.59 3.83 12.06
C ILE A 17 -33.82 2.50 12.16
N LEU A 18 -34.21 1.53 11.35
CA LEU A 18 -33.42 0.33 11.11
C LEU A 18 -32.11 0.78 10.48
N ALA A 19 -31.04 0.77 11.28
CA ALA A 19 -29.68 0.88 10.76
C ALA A 19 -29.49 -0.23 9.73
N ALA A 20 -29.42 0.15 8.45
CA ALA A 20 -29.11 -0.80 7.39
C ALA A 20 -27.76 -1.45 7.72
N PRO A 21 -27.64 -2.79 7.62
CA PRO A 21 -26.36 -3.46 7.83
C PRO A 21 -25.34 -2.84 6.87
N SER A 22 -24.25 -2.33 7.43
CA SER A 22 -23.15 -1.80 6.63
C SER A 22 -22.63 -2.91 5.71
N PRO A 23 -22.32 -2.61 4.44
CA PRO A 23 -21.75 -3.60 3.54
C PRO A 23 -20.48 -4.19 4.17
N ILE A 24 -20.43 -5.52 4.27
CA ILE A 24 -19.26 -6.25 4.75
C ILE A 24 -18.18 -6.07 3.68
N VAL A 25 -17.20 -5.21 3.95
CA VAL A 25 -16.00 -5.12 3.12
C VAL A 25 -15.17 -6.38 3.37
N PRO A 26 -14.84 -7.18 2.33
CA PRO A 26 -13.94 -8.32 2.49
C PRO A 26 -12.64 -7.84 3.13
N VAL A 27 -12.22 -8.50 4.21
CA VAL A 27 -10.92 -8.22 4.83
C VAL A 27 -9.86 -8.86 3.93
N LEU A 28 -9.10 -8.04 3.22
CA LEU A 28 -8.00 -8.51 2.39
C LEU A 28 -6.80 -8.85 3.26
N GLU A 29 -6.13 -9.96 2.93
CA GLU A 29 -4.86 -10.30 3.53
C GLU A 29 -3.75 -9.37 2.99
N PRO A 30 -2.79 -8.95 3.83
CA PRO A 30 -1.70 -8.11 3.38
C PRO A 30 -0.84 -8.79 2.31
N LEU A 31 -0.35 -8.00 1.36
CA LEU A 31 0.64 -8.46 0.41
C LEU A 31 1.98 -8.70 1.12
N GLN A 32 2.67 -9.77 0.73
CA GLN A 32 3.95 -10.14 1.31
C GLN A 32 5.09 -9.77 0.36
N LEU A 33 5.88 -8.78 0.74
CA LEU A 33 7.09 -8.38 0.02
C LEU A 33 8.28 -9.14 0.62
N THR A 34 8.86 -10.02 -0.18
CA THR A 34 10.00 -10.86 0.19
C THR A 34 11.22 -10.51 -0.67
N ASN A 35 12.42 -10.80 -0.17
CA ASN A 35 13.68 -10.44 -0.85
C ASN A 35 13.72 -8.94 -1.24
N LEU A 36 13.14 -8.09 -0.37
CA LEU A 36 13.08 -6.65 -0.61
C LEU A 36 14.49 -6.07 -0.53
N ASN A 37 14.90 -5.44 -1.62
CA ASN A 37 16.26 -4.99 -1.85
C ASN A 37 16.27 -3.63 -2.52
N ALA A 38 17.05 -2.70 -1.98
CA ALA A 38 17.28 -1.38 -2.54
C ALA A 38 18.78 -1.14 -2.69
N ALA A 39 19.23 -0.56 -3.81
CA ALA A 39 20.65 -0.36 -4.05
C ALA A 39 20.93 0.93 -4.82
N ILE A 40 22.00 1.62 -4.43
CA ILE A 40 22.54 2.81 -5.11
C ILE A 40 23.67 2.36 -6.03
N TYR A 41 23.49 2.50 -7.34
CA TYR A 41 24.43 2.03 -8.36
C TYR A 41 25.45 3.09 -8.77
N SER A 42 25.02 4.35 -8.82
CA SER A 42 25.87 5.49 -9.13
C SER A 42 25.69 6.55 -8.06
N THR A 43 26.79 7.11 -7.57
CA THR A 43 26.79 8.34 -6.76
C THR A 43 27.12 9.58 -7.61
N SER A 44 27.50 9.38 -8.88
CA SER A 44 27.69 10.45 -9.85
C SER A 44 26.31 10.91 -10.35
N PRO A 45 26.04 12.23 -10.41
CA PRO A 45 24.76 12.73 -10.87
C PRO A 45 24.39 12.26 -12.29
N PRO A 46 23.14 11.81 -12.51
CA PRO A 46 22.12 11.57 -11.49
C PRO A 46 22.39 10.27 -10.73
N THR A 47 22.33 10.32 -9.40
CA THR A 47 22.44 9.12 -8.54
C THR A 47 21.32 8.16 -8.88
N THR A 48 21.63 6.91 -9.23
CA THR A 48 20.62 5.90 -9.63
C THR A 48 20.42 4.87 -8.53
N CYS A 49 19.16 4.66 -8.18
CA CYS A 49 18.68 3.68 -7.23
C CYS A 49 17.87 2.60 -7.96
N LEU A 50 18.02 1.34 -7.56
CA LEU A 50 17.09 0.27 -7.93
C LEU A 50 16.39 -0.25 -6.68
N LEU A 51 15.12 -0.57 -6.82
CA LEU A 51 14.30 -1.27 -5.85
C LEU A 51 13.80 -2.57 -6.48
N SER A 52 13.85 -3.68 -5.75
CA SER A 52 13.33 -4.96 -6.23
C SER A 52 12.80 -5.79 -5.07
N PHE A 53 11.74 -6.54 -5.31
CA PHE A 53 11.19 -7.53 -4.36
C PHE A 53 10.39 -8.60 -5.11
N ALA A 54 10.21 -9.74 -4.46
CA ALA A 54 9.18 -10.71 -4.83
C ALA A 54 7.90 -10.39 -4.04
N LEU A 55 6.79 -10.30 -4.76
CA LEU A 55 5.46 -10.04 -4.22
C LEU A 55 4.71 -11.36 -4.18
N LYS A 56 4.18 -11.71 -3.00
CA LYS A 56 3.22 -12.79 -2.81
C LYS A 56 1.90 -12.20 -2.38
N ASP A 57 0.86 -12.51 -3.14
CA ASP A 57 -0.52 -12.12 -2.84
C ASP A 57 -1.31 -13.35 -2.35
N PRO A 58 -1.67 -13.40 -1.05
CA PRO A 58 -2.48 -14.49 -0.50
C PRO A 58 -3.91 -14.54 -1.06
N ASN A 59 -4.47 -13.38 -1.45
CA ASN A 59 -5.87 -13.26 -1.87
C ASN A 59 -6.11 -13.90 -3.25
N THR A 60 -5.10 -13.90 -4.13
CA THR A 60 -5.17 -14.58 -5.44
C THR A 60 -4.18 -15.71 -5.62
N ASN A 61 -3.42 -16.05 -4.57
CA ASN A 61 -2.35 -17.07 -4.60
C ASN A 61 -1.37 -16.83 -5.76
N THR A 62 -0.96 -15.57 -5.95
CA THR A 62 -0.05 -15.15 -7.03
C THR A 62 1.31 -14.77 -6.47
N ASP A 63 2.35 -15.25 -7.12
CA ASP A 63 3.73 -14.87 -6.85
C ASP A 63 4.31 -14.14 -8.08
N THR A 64 4.83 -12.94 -7.88
CA THR A 64 5.42 -12.13 -8.95
C THR A 64 6.66 -11.39 -8.48
N LYS A 65 7.39 -10.75 -9.40
CA LYS A 65 8.57 -9.94 -9.09
C LYS A 65 8.33 -8.52 -9.55
N CYS A 66 8.62 -7.56 -8.69
CA CYS A 66 8.49 -6.15 -8.97
C CYS A 66 9.87 -5.51 -8.88
N SER A 67 10.14 -4.58 -9.79
CA SER A 67 11.36 -3.80 -9.78
C SER A 67 11.11 -2.40 -10.29
N ALA A 68 11.78 -1.42 -9.68
CA ALA A 68 11.78 -0.05 -10.13
C ALA A 68 13.21 0.47 -10.21
N TYR A 69 13.44 1.37 -11.16
CA TYR A 69 14.63 2.20 -11.21
C TYR A 69 14.22 3.64 -10.94
N TRP A 70 14.99 4.36 -10.14
CA TRP A 70 14.74 5.77 -9.90
C TRP A 70 16.06 6.52 -9.78
N SER A 71 16.16 7.67 -10.43
CA SER A 71 17.35 8.50 -10.36
C SER A 71 17.05 9.81 -9.65
N ILE A 72 17.94 10.26 -8.76
CA ILE A 72 17.82 11.55 -8.07
C ILE A 72 17.65 12.66 -9.12
N GLY A 73 16.54 13.41 -8.99
CA GLY A 73 16.13 14.46 -9.93
C GLY A 73 15.03 14.04 -10.92
N MET A 74 14.69 12.75 -11.01
CA MET A 74 13.47 12.33 -11.69
C MET A 74 12.24 12.78 -10.90
N PRO A 75 11.15 13.20 -11.58
CA PRO A 75 9.90 13.46 -10.89
C PRO A 75 9.42 12.19 -10.18
N GLY A 76 8.82 12.36 -9.00
CA GLY A 76 8.10 11.29 -8.30
C GLY A 76 6.88 10.81 -9.09
N ASN A 77 6.01 10.08 -8.41
CA ASN A 77 4.79 9.49 -8.97
C ASN A 77 5.08 8.60 -10.20
N LYS A 78 6.08 7.72 -10.05
CA LYS A 78 6.42 6.74 -11.09
C LYS A 78 5.75 5.41 -10.82
N THR A 79 5.26 4.78 -11.88
CA THR A 79 4.64 3.46 -11.85
C THR A 79 5.44 2.51 -12.73
N TYR A 80 5.63 1.29 -12.25
CA TYR A 80 6.35 0.20 -12.92
C TYR A 80 5.48 -1.04 -12.89
N ASP A 81 5.28 -1.68 -14.04
CA ASP A 81 4.63 -2.99 -14.06
C ASP A 81 5.55 -4.02 -13.39
N CYS A 82 4.95 -4.87 -12.56
CA CYS A 82 5.63 -6.08 -12.12
C CYS A 82 5.73 -7.07 -13.28
N THR A 83 6.46 -8.17 -13.07
CA THR A 83 6.59 -9.24 -14.07
C THR A 83 5.23 -9.79 -14.48
N ASP A 84 4.33 -9.92 -13.49
CA ASP A 84 2.91 -10.07 -13.72
C ASP A 84 2.29 -8.68 -13.80
N LYS A 85 1.78 -8.34 -14.98
CA LYS A 85 1.19 -7.03 -15.30
C LYS A 85 -0.14 -6.79 -14.59
N ALA A 86 -0.68 -7.77 -13.88
CA ALA A 86 -1.80 -7.56 -12.97
C ALA A 86 -1.40 -6.68 -11.76
N TYR A 87 -0.11 -6.47 -11.50
CA TYR A 87 0.39 -5.66 -10.40
C TYR A 87 1.29 -4.53 -10.87
N GLN A 88 1.18 -3.41 -10.19
CA GLN A 88 1.97 -2.21 -10.43
C GLN A 88 2.64 -1.74 -9.14
N LEU A 89 3.94 -1.45 -9.23
CA LEU A 89 4.73 -0.80 -8.18
C LEU A 89 4.73 0.71 -8.40
N HIS A 90 4.41 1.46 -7.36
CA HIS A 90 4.40 2.91 -7.35
C HIS A 90 5.50 3.47 -6.46
N LEU A 91 6.22 4.47 -6.98
CA LEU A 91 7.16 5.31 -6.25
C LEU A 91 6.59 6.75 -6.22
N PRO A 92 5.65 7.05 -5.31
CA PRO A 92 4.99 8.34 -5.24
C PRO A 92 5.98 9.48 -5.00
N ASN A 93 6.99 9.24 -4.17
CA ASN A 93 8.01 10.22 -3.83
C ASN A 93 9.39 9.91 -4.46
N GLY A 94 9.54 8.80 -5.20
CA GLY A 94 10.86 8.35 -5.65
C GLY A 94 11.67 7.69 -4.53
N ILE A 95 13.00 7.59 -4.69
CA ILE A 95 13.91 6.92 -3.74
C ILE A 95 15.08 7.85 -3.40
N TYR A 96 14.93 8.64 -2.34
CA TYR A 96 15.98 9.52 -1.83
C TYR A 96 16.87 8.85 -0.78
N ASP A 97 16.32 7.87 -0.08
CA ASP A 97 16.98 7.10 0.95
C ASP A 97 16.59 5.63 0.77
N ILE A 98 17.59 4.76 0.61
CA ILE A 98 17.34 3.32 0.41
C ILE A 98 16.96 2.58 1.71
N GLU A 99 17.00 3.26 2.86
CA GLU A 99 16.54 2.78 4.16
C GLU A 99 15.15 3.33 4.53
N ASN A 100 14.61 4.24 3.72
CA ASN A 100 13.31 4.89 3.92
C ASN A 100 12.61 5.08 2.58
N ILE A 101 11.82 4.08 2.19
CA ILE A 101 11.21 4.01 0.87
C ILE A 101 9.69 4.07 0.99
N ASP A 102 9.10 5.14 0.48
CA ASP A 102 7.65 5.25 0.29
C ASP A 102 7.27 4.56 -1.02
N LEU A 103 6.64 3.40 -0.91
CA LEU A 103 6.19 2.60 -2.04
C LEU A 103 4.71 2.26 -1.92
N GLY A 104 4.09 2.05 -3.08
CA GLY A 104 2.77 1.44 -3.16
C GLY A 104 2.76 0.27 -4.12
N VAL A 105 1.81 -0.64 -3.92
CA VAL A 105 1.48 -1.70 -4.87
C VAL A 105 -0.01 -1.61 -5.14
N SER A 106 -0.40 -1.66 -6.41
CA SER A 106 -1.80 -1.75 -6.80
C SER A 106 -2.03 -2.86 -7.80
N ARG A 107 -3.29 -3.28 -7.90
CA ARG A 107 -3.78 -4.05 -9.03
C ARG A 107 -3.95 -3.14 -10.23
N ALA A 108 -3.52 -3.60 -11.41
CA ALA A 108 -3.62 -2.84 -12.65
C ALA A 108 -5.07 -2.59 -13.09
N ASP A 109 -6.03 -3.41 -12.62
CA ASP A 109 -7.47 -3.21 -12.84
C ASP A 109 -8.09 -2.20 -11.86
N GLY A 110 -7.30 -1.65 -10.94
CA GLY A 110 -7.73 -0.68 -9.94
C GLY A 110 -8.53 -1.28 -8.79
N THR A 111 -8.66 -2.60 -8.67
CA THR A 111 -9.49 -3.21 -7.62
C THR A 111 -8.93 -2.96 -6.23
N GLU A 112 -7.61 -3.02 -6.06
CA GLU A 112 -6.96 -2.98 -4.75
C GLU A 112 -5.65 -2.19 -4.81
N SER A 113 -5.33 -1.49 -3.73
CA SER A 113 -4.05 -0.81 -3.58
C SER A 113 -3.62 -0.70 -2.12
N GLY A 114 -2.30 -0.66 -1.93
CA GLY A 114 -1.65 -0.47 -0.64
C GLY A 114 -0.47 0.49 -0.80
N ARG A 115 -0.20 1.30 0.22
CA ARG A 115 0.95 2.21 0.27
C ARG A 115 1.50 2.23 1.68
N SER A 116 2.82 2.14 1.80
CA SER A 116 3.50 2.22 3.08
C SER A 116 4.92 2.73 2.91
N VAL A 117 5.47 3.22 4.02
CA VAL A 117 6.88 3.60 4.12
C VAL A 117 7.64 2.41 4.72
N VAL A 118 8.53 1.81 3.93
CA VAL A 118 9.43 0.77 4.41
C VAL A 118 10.63 1.42 5.09
N SER A 119 10.65 1.36 6.42
CA SER A 119 11.71 1.88 7.26
C SER A 119 11.88 1.04 8.53
N GLY A 120 13.03 1.13 9.18
CA GLY A 120 13.32 0.48 10.45
C GLY A 120 14.51 -0.50 10.42
N ASP A 121 14.75 -1.16 11.56
CA ASP A 121 15.99 -1.89 11.84
C ASP A 121 16.15 -3.23 11.09
N LEU A 122 15.12 -3.64 10.34
CA LEU A 122 15.18 -4.83 9.49
C LEU A 122 15.93 -4.56 8.18
N TRP A 123 16.16 -3.30 7.80
CA TRP A 123 17.12 -3.00 6.75
C TRP A 123 18.54 -3.37 7.18
N LYS A 124 19.19 -4.24 6.42
CA LYS A 124 20.60 -4.60 6.56
C LYS A 124 21.36 -4.02 5.38
N CYS A 125 22.16 -3.00 5.66
CA CYS A 125 22.82 -2.21 4.65
C CYS A 125 24.33 -2.42 4.64
N GLU A 126 24.87 -2.59 3.45
CA GLU A 126 26.29 -2.77 3.19
C GLU A 126 26.75 -1.72 2.17
N LYS A 127 27.98 -1.22 2.36
CA LYS A 127 28.66 -0.35 1.40
C LYS A 127 29.75 -1.16 0.72
N GLN A 128 29.81 -1.10 -0.60
CA GLN A 128 30.81 -1.81 -1.39
C GLN A 128 31.18 -1.00 -2.65
N GLU A 129 32.12 -1.53 -3.44
CA GLU A 129 32.58 -0.83 -4.65
C GLU A 129 31.46 -0.65 -5.69
N TYR A 130 30.63 -1.70 -5.86
CA TYR A 130 29.47 -1.72 -6.74
C TYR A 130 28.46 -2.81 -6.32
N PRO A 131 27.17 -2.49 -6.10
CA PRO A 131 26.60 -1.15 -5.96
C PRO A 131 27.27 -0.35 -4.83
N LYS A 132 27.20 0.98 -4.89
CA LYS A 132 27.83 1.87 -3.89
C LYS A 132 27.24 1.69 -2.49
N ALA A 133 25.95 1.37 -2.43
CA ALA A 133 25.28 0.91 -1.23
C ALA A 133 24.17 -0.07 -1.61
N GLN A 134 23.92 -1.04 -0.74
CA GLN A 134 22.83 -1.99 -0.89
C GLN A 134 22.20 -2.26 0.46
N CYS A 135 20.88 -2.17 0.54
CA CYS A 135 20.07 -2.50 1.70
C CYS A 135 19.14 -3.65 1.35
N LYS A 136 19.08 -4.65 2.23
CA LYS A 136 18.15 -5.77 2.13
C LYS A 136 17.28 -5.83 3.37
N TRP A 137 15.99 -6.02 3.19
CA TRP A 137 15.07 -6.20 4.30
C TRP A 137 15.19 -7.63 4.85
N ASP A 138 15.45 -7.74 6.14
CA ASP A 138 15.54 -9.01 6.85
C ASP A 138 14.15 -9.52 7.24
N GLY A 139 13.56 -10.31 6.35
CA GLY A 139 12.27 -10.96 6.56
C GLY A 139 11.23 -10.60 5.50
N ILE A 140 9.95 -10.61 5.91
CA ILE A 140 8.81 -10.32 5.04
C ILE A 140 8.24 -8.97 5.45
N PHE A 141 8.13 -8.04 4.51
CA PHE A 141 7.41 -6.80 4.72
C PHE A 141 5.93 -7.01 4.34
N SER A 142 5.03 -6.80 5.29
CA SER A 142 3.58 -6.92 5.05
C SER A 142 3.03 -5.56 4.63
N LEU A 143 2.42 -5.51 3.45
CA LEU A 143 1.80 -4.31 2.90
C LEU A 143 0.28 -4.48 2.95
N ASP A 144 -0.36 -3.71 3.82
CA ASP A 144 -1.82 -3.68 3.89
C ASP A 144 -2.39 -3.11 2.58
N VAL A 145 -3.43 -3.77 2.08
CA VAL A 145 -4.16 -3.36 0.88
C VAL A 145 -5.63 -3.16 1.22
N ALA A 146 -6.24 -2.21 0.52
CA ALA A 146 -7.67 -1.95 0.59
C ALA A 146 -8.25 -1.90 -0.82
N PRO A 147 -9.56 -2.15 -0.99
CA PRO A 147 -10.24 -1.86 -2.24
C PRO A 147 -10.00 -0.39 -2.64
N SER A 148 -9.64 -0.14 -3.89
CA SER A 148 -9.45 1.23 -4.34
C SER A 148 -10.82 1.91 -4.48
N THR A 149 -10.98 3.08 -3.87
CA THR A 149 -12.20 3.90 -3.92
C THR A 149 -12.33 4.72 -5.19
#